data_AF-A0A1G3TC48-F1
#
_entry.id   AF-A0A1G3TC48-F1
#
_cell.length_a   1.000
_cell.length_b   1.000
_cell.length_c   1.000
_cell.angle_alpha   90.00
_cell.angle_beta   90.00
_cell.angle_gamma   90.00
#
_symmetry.space_group_name_H-M   'P 1'
#
loop_
_entity.id
_entity.type
_entity.pdbx_description
1 polymer ?
#
loop_
_entity_poly.entity_id
_entity_poly.type
_entity_poly.pdbx_seq_one_letter_code
_entity_poly.pdbx_strand_id
1 'polypeptide(L)'
;MLVEIDSPQQKSQEQEIRKRREQFYKKLGCRKIDQFDYLLAIKNEQTAPLMKLLVYHTKMQNVLKPQLRGWLEDVYTLVYGCSKDDERIAKMFLNLPQTLNLI
;
A
#
# COMPACT_ATOMS: atom_id res chain seq x y z
N MET A 1 3.77 8.04 -8.17
CA MET A 1 4.47 7.99 -6.86
C MET A 1 3.64 7.13 -5.90
N LEU A 2 4.30 6.35 -5.05
CA LEU A 2 3.64 5.57 -4.00
C LEU A 2 3.73 6.31 -2.66
N VAL A 3 2.70 6.17 -1.83
CA VAL A 3 2.65 6.74 -0.49
C VAL A 3 2.13 5.69 0.48
N GLU A 4 2.93 5.36 1.49
CA GLU A 4 2.54 4.50 2.60
C GLU A 4 1.91 5.36 3.71
N ILE A 5 0.73 4.99 4.19
CA ILE A 5 0.07 5.66 5.32
C ILE A 5 -0.45 4.65 6.33
N ASP A 6 -0.51 5.06 7.59
CA ASP A 6 -1.17 4.28 8.64
C ASP A 6 -2.66 4.09 8.32
N SER A 7 -3.15 2.86 8.43
CA SER A 7 -4.56 2.58 8.21
C SER A 7 -5.42 3.16 9.34
N PRO A 8 -6.49 3.92 9.02
CA PRO A 8 -7.44 4.40 10.03
C PRO A 8 -8.45 3.34 10.47
N GLN A 9 -8.36 2.11 9.95
CA GLN A 9 -9.26 1.02 10.32
C GLN A 9 -9.01 0.51 11.74
N GLN A 10 -7.79 0.66 12.25
CA GLN A 10 -7.46 0.30 13.63
C GLN A 10 -8.01 1.35 14.60
N LYS A 11 -8.91 0.95 15.50
CA LYS A 11 -9.43 1.80 16.57
C LYS A 11 -8.31 2.16 17.54
N SER A 12 -8.06 3.45 17.73
CA SER A 12 -7.05 3.99 18.64
C SER A 12 -7.34 5.48 18.91
N GLN A 13 -6.66 6.06 19.89
CA GLN A 13 -6.72 7.51 20.15
C GLN A 13 -6.28 8.35 18.93
N GLU A 14 -5.44 7.78 18.06
CA GLU A 14 -4.93 8.43 16.85
C GLU A 14 -5.80 8.22 15.61
N GLN A 15 -6.94 7.52 15.73
CA GLN A 15 -7.76 7.18 14.57
C GLN A 15 -8.18 8.42 13.77
N GLU A 16 -8.55 9.51 14.44
CA GLU A 16 -8.92 10.77 13.78
C GLU A 16 -7.74 11.42 13.05
N ILE A 17 -6.53 11.31 13.59
CA ILE A 17 -5.31 11.81 12.92
C ILE A 17 -5.05 10.99 11.65
N ARG A 18 -5.17 9.66 11.72
CA ARG A 18 -4.99 8.76 10.56
C ARG A 18 -6.03 9.01 9.47
N LYS A 19 -7.29 9.25 9.84
CA LYS A 19 -8.36 9.66 8.89
C LYS A 19 -8.04 10.99 8.21
N ARG A 20 -7.60 12.00 8.98
CA ARG A 20 -7.19 13.31 8.43
C ARG A 20 -6.02 13.17 7.46
N ARG A 21 -5.04 12.32 7.78
CA ARG A 21 -3.89 12.02 6.90
C ARG A 21 -4.33 11.34 5.60
N GLU A 22 -5.21 10.34 5.65
CA GLU A 22 -5.78 9.73 4.43
C GLU A 22 -6.53 10.77 3.57
N GLN A 23 -7.37 11.60 4.19
CA GLN A 23 -8.11 12.64 3.48
C GLN A 23 -7.20 13.71 2.85
N PHE A 24 -6.11 14.08 3.53
CA PHE A 24 -5.12 15.01 3.00
C PHE A 24 -4.52 14.48 1.69
N TYR A 25 -4.04 13.24 1.67
CA TYR A 25 -3.47 12.65 0.46
C TYR A 25 -4.51 12.46 -0.65
N LYS A 26 -5.75 12.10 -0.30
CA LYS A 26 -6.86 12.03 -1.28
C LYS A 26 -7.14 13.39 -1.93
N LYS A 27 -7.15 14.48 -1.16
CA LYS A 27 -7.31 15.84 -1.69
C LYS A 27 -6.16 16.26 -2.61
N LEU A 28 -4.96 15.75 -2.37
CA LEU A 28 -3.81 15.93 -3.25
C LEU A 28 -3.86 15.07 -4.51
N GLY A 29 -4.90 14.24 -4.70
CA GLY A 29 -5.05 13.37 -5.87
C GLY A 29 -4.44 11.98 -5.72
N CYS A 30 -4.05 11.57 -4.51
CA CYS A 30 -3.67 10.19 -4.25
C CYS A 30 -4.91 9.30 -4.18
N ARG A 31 -4.82 8.12 -4.77
CA ARG A 31 -5.89 7.13 -4.81
C ARG A 31 -5.47 5.84 -4.13
N LYS A 32 -6.41 5.19 -3.44
CA LYS A 32 -6.23 3.87 -2.83
C LYS A 32 -6.32 2.81 -3.94
N ILE A 33 -5.48 1.78 -3.87
CA ILE A 33 -5.68 0.58 -4.69
C ILE A 33 -6.83 -0.22 -4.06
N ASP A 34 -7.89 -0.44 -4.81
CA ASP A 34 -9.05 -1.15 -4.30
C ASP A 34 -8.77 -2.65 -4.15
N GLN A 35 -9.37 -3.26 -3.11
CA GLN A 35 -9.21 -4.68 -2.77
C GLN A 35 -7.74 -5.13 -2.59
N PHE A 36 -6.87 -4.21 -2.14
CA PHE A 36 -5.45 -4.48 -1.93
C PHE A 36 -5.06 -4.15 -0.49
N ASP A 37 -4.64 -5.17 0.26
CA ASP A 37 -4.15 -5.04 1.63
C ASP A 37 -2.63 -5.05 1.65
N TYR A 38 -2.04 -3.91 1.99
CA TYR A 38 -0.59 -3.72 1.97
C TYR A 38 0.07 -4.29 3.23
N LEU A 39 1.10 -5.12 3.04
CA LEU A 39 1.96 -5.64 4.09
C LEU A 39 3.28 -4.87 4.10
N LEU A 40 3.57 -4.24 5.24
CA LEU A 40 4.81 -3.48 5.46
C LEU A 40 6.02 -4.42 5.53
N ALA A 41 7.10 -4.05 4.86
CA ALA A 41 8.33 -4.85 4.79
C ALA A 41 9.27 -4.69 6.00
N ILE A 42 8.73 -4.46 7.21
CA ILE A 42 9.56 -4.32 8.41
C ILE A 42 10.17 -5.67 8.82
N LYS A 43 11.42 -5.67 9.29
CA LYS A 43 12.19 -6.88 9.65
C LYS A 43 12.12 -7.25 11.14
N ASN A 44 11.40 -6.48 11.96
CA ASN A 44 11.34 -6.70 13.41
C ASN A 44 10.27 -7.74 13.78
N GLU A 45 10.40 -8.33 14.98
CA GLU A 45 9.45 -9.33 15.52
C GLU A 45 8.11 -8.72 15.98
N GLN A 46 7.93 -7.40 15.83
CA GLN A 46 6.68 -6.75 16.17
C GLN A 46 5.65 -6.97 15.07
N THR A 47 4.39 -7.21 15.46
CA THR A 47 3.28 -7.24 14.52
C THR A 47 3.25 -5.94 13.72
N ALA A 48 3.46 -6.04 12.40
CA ALA A 48 3.47 -4.88 11.54
C ALA A 48 2.15 -4.10 11.66
N PRO A 49 2.20 -2.75 11.75
CA PRO A 49 0.99 -1.95 11.80
C PRO A 49 0.19 -2.14 10.51
N LEU A 50 -1.14 -2.02 10.62
CA LEU A 50 -2.00 -2.04 9.45
C LEU A 50 -1.76 -0.75 8.64
N MET A 51 -1.28 -0.91 7.41
CA MET A 51 -0.92 0.19 6.51
C MET A 51 -1.82 0.20 5.27
N LYS A 52 -1.87 1.33 4.57
CA LYS A 52 -2.45 1.46 3.24
C LYS A 52 -1.41 1.99 2.26
N LEU A 53 -1.47 1.50 1.03
CA LEU A 53 -0.68 2.00 -0.08
C LEU A 53 -1.57 2.89 -0.96
N LEU A 54 -1.16 4.14 -1.15
CA LEU A 54 -1.79 5.08 -2.06
C LEU A 54 -0.90 5.31 -3.29
N VAL A 55 -1.54 5.58 -4.42
CA VAL A 55 -0.91 5.90 -5.69
C VAL A 55 -1.24 7.35 -6.04
N TYR A 56 -0.22 8.19 -6.16
CA TYR A 56 -0.36 9.51 -6.77
C TYR A 56 -0.09 9.44 -8.26
N HIS A 57 -1.13 9.70 -9.05
CA HIS A 57 -1.09 9.83 -10.50
C HIS A 57 -2.27 10.66 -11.02
N THR A 58 -2.07 11.48 -12.04
CA THR A 58 -3.08 12.45 -12.52
C THR A 58 -4.20 11.82 -13.36
N LYS A 59 -3.88 10.80 -14.17
CA LYS A 59 -4.83 10.18 -15.13
C LYS A 59 -5.10 8.68 -14.94
N MET A 60 -4.42 8.04 -13.99
CA MET A 60 -4.45 6.58 -13.87
C MET A 60 -5.70 6.22 -13.07
N GLN A 61 -6.50 5.31 -13.62
CA GLN A 61 -7.73 4.82 -12.98
C GLN A 61 -7.57 3.39 -12.46
N ASN A 62 -6.59 2.67 -12.95
CA ASN A 62 -6.31 1.29 -12.57
C ASN A 62 -4.80 0.99 -12.68
N VAL A 63 -4.38 -0.06 -12.00
CA VAL A 63 -3.02 -0.62 -12.06
C VAL A 63 -3.12 -2.09 -12.45
N LEU A 64 -2.22 -2.52 -13.33
CA LEU A 64 -2.10 -3.93 -13.69
C LEU A 64 -1.38 -4.70 -12.58
N LYS A 65 -1.78 -5.95 -12.34
CA LYS A 65 -1.17 -6.82 -11.34
C LYS A 65 0.36 -6.93 -11.50
N PRO A 66 0.93 -7.18 -12.70
CA PRO A 66 2.40 -7.21 -12.85
C PRO A 66 3.08 -5.87 -12.53
N GLN A 67 2.43 -4.75 -12.85
CA GLN A 67 2.95 -3.41 -12.57
C GLN A 67 2.98 -3.13 -11.06
N LEU A 68 1.89 -3.44 -10.35
CA LEU A 68 1.84 -3.33 -8.90
C LEU A 68 2.91 -4.22 -8.25
N ARG A 69 3.14 -5.41 -8.81
CA ARG A 69 4.17 -6.32 -8.31
C ARG A 69 5.55 -5.71 -8.41
N GLY A 70 5.92 -5.18 -9.57
CA GLY A 70 7.21 -4.51 -9.77
C GLY A 70 7.40 -3.34 -8.81
N TRP A 71 6.35 -2.53 -8.58
CA TRP A 71 6.43 -1.45 -7.60
C TRP A 71 6.69 -1.94 -6.18
N LEU A 72 6.11 -3.06 -5.77
CA LEU A 72 6.36 -3.62 -4.44
C LEU A 72 7.74 -4.26 -4.33
N GLU A 73 8.21 -4.93 -5.37
CA GLU A 73 9.58 -5.45 -5.45
C GLU A 73 10.60 -4.30 -5.28
N ASP A 74 10.36 -3.15 -5.93
CA ASP A 74 11.16 -1.94 -5.77
C ASP A 74 11.09 -1.38 -4.33
N VAL A 75 9.89 -1.26 -3.75
CA VAL A 75 9.76 -0.78 -2.35
C VAL A 75 10.49 -1.71 -1.38
N TYR A 76 10.29 -3.02 -1.51
CA TYR A 76 10.90 -4.01 -0.63
C TYR A 76 12.42 -4.00 -0.75
N THR A 77 12.97 -3.96 -1.96
CA THR A 77 14.41 -4.01 -2.19
C THR A 77 15.11 -2.67 -1.92
N LEU A 78 14.57 -1.57 -2.44
CA LEU A 78 15.24 -0.26 -2.43
C LEU A 78 15.01 0.53 -1.14
N VAL A 79 13.88 0.32 -0.45
CA VAL A 79 13.55 1.05 0.80
C VAL A 79 13.84 0.20 2.02
N TYR A 80 13.39 -1.06 2.02
CA TYR A 80 13.47 -1.94 3.20
C TYR A 80 14.64 -2.94 3.16
N GLY A 81 15.36 -3.05 2.03
CA GLY A 81 16.46 -4.01 1.86
C GLY A 81 16.03 -5.47 2.00
N CYS A 82 14.77 -5.78 1.66
CA CYS A 82 14.22 -7.12 1.58
C CYS A 82 14.48 -7.75 0.19
N SER A 83 14.25 -9.06 0.07
CA SER A 83 14.29 -9.72 -1.23
C SER A 83 13.14 -9.25 -2.12
N LYS A 84 13.34 -9.20 -3.43
CA LYS A 84 12.24 -9.04 -4.41
C LYS A 84 11.27 -10.21 -4.38
N ASP A 85 11.73 -11.38 -3.93
CA ASP A 85 10.95 -12.62 -3.84
C ASP A 85 10.41 -12.83 -2.41
N ASP A 86 10.32 -11.78 -1.60
CA ASP A 86 9.80 -11.83 -0.23
C ASP A 86 8.39 -12.44 -0.21
N GLU A 87 8.17 -13.43 0.67
CA GLU A 87 6.90 -14.17 0.73
C GLU A 87 5.69 -13.26 1.00
N ARG A 88 5.89 -12.11 1.65
CA ARG A 88 4.81 -11.14 1.89
C ARG A 88 4.26 -10.59 0.58
N ILE A 89 5.11 -10.40 -0.44
CA ILE A 89 4.67 -10.01 -1.79
C ILE A 89 3.79 -11.13 -2.37
N ALA A 90 4.21 -12.39 -2.30
CA ALA A 90 3.38 -13.49 -2.79
C ALA A 90 2.02 -13.56 -2.07
N LYS A 91 2.01 -13.37 -0.74
CA LYS A 91 0.79 -13.35 0.08
C LYS A 91 -0.17 -12.23 -0.33
N MET A 92 0.32 -11.01 -0.56
CA MET A 92 -0.51 -9.89 -1.02
C MET A 92 -1.16 -10.14 -2.39
N PHE A 93 -0.56 -10.98 -3.24
CA PHE A 93 -1.02 -11.21 -4.62
C PHE A 93 -1.95 -12.42 -4.77
N LEU A 94 -2.18 -13.15 -3.68
CA LEU A 94 -3.08 -14.29 -3.63
C LEU A 94 -4.51 -13.80 -3.94
N ASN A 95 -5.13 -14.39 -4.97
CA ASN A 95 -6.49 -14.06 -5.42
C ASN A 95 -6.74 -12.61 -5.92
N LEU A 96 -5.70 -11.80 -6.16
CA LEU A 96 -5.90 -10.48 -6.78
C LEU A 96 -6.31 -10.59 -8.26
N PRO A 97 -7.24 -9.74 -8.74
CA PRO A 97 -7.57 -9.66 -10.17
C PRO A 97 -6.40 -9.13 -10.99
N GLN A 98 -6.46 -9.29 -12.32
CA GLN A 98 -5.41 -8.81 -13.23
C GLN A 98 -5.29 -7.28 -13.27
N THR A 99 -6.39 -6.59 -12.98
CA THR A 99 -6.49 -5.13 -12.97
C THR A 99 -7.13 -4.69 -11.66
N LEU A 100 -6.51 -3.76 -10.94
CA LEU A 100 -7.01 -3.19 -9.71
C LEU A 100 -7.39 -1.73 -9.91
N ASN A 101 -8.54 -1.31 -9.41
CA ASN A 101 -9.03 0.06 -9.54
C ASN A 101 -8.34 1.00 -8.54
N LEU A 102 -8.22 2.27 -8.91
CA LEU A 102 -7.72 3.35 -8.05
C LEU A 102 -8.88 4.25 -7.61
N ILE A 103 -9.19 4.25 -6.31
CA ILE A 103 -10.36 4.92 -5.70
C ILE A 103 -10.02 5.99 -4.66
#